data_AF-A0A1E5WFF6-F1
#
_entry.id   AF-A0A1E5WFF6-F1
#
_cell.length_a   1.000
_cell.length_b   1.000
_cell.length_c   1.000
_cell.angle_alpha   90.00
_cell.angle_beta   90.00
_cell.angle_gamma   90.00
#
_symmetry.space_group_name_H-M   'P 1'
#
loop_
_entity.id
_entity.type
_entity.pdbx_description
1 polymer ?
#
loop_
_entity_poly.entity_id
_entity_poly.type
_entity_poly.pdbx_seq_one_letter_code
_entity_poly.pdbx_strand_id
1 'polypeptide(L)'
;MSMVGGALQAVISALTLLHTAAIPALAASLLTFLSCPSSVLTLAGTGTLAPYLVEAYLAALPIISRVLIWNRTRSKSTALVARLRDVHPRLDVQEVDAMDEAVAAADVVSCMIGSREPVERGELLRPGVHLDLVDSFTPTMQECDGEALHRGSVFIDFEAAMEEAWELVGAVQRGVLRRSDVARTLADLAAGTMEGRHSDDEITMFKSVGTAAHYYRIINQYWVKMAISASFATGTTEVGRIVKVSVLVYFGTDTDTYQCRLQMEPALIVGRPAGK
;
A
#
# COMPACT_ATOMS: atom_id res chain seq x y z
N MET A 1 14.42 -24.84 21.95
CA MET A 1 13.87 -24.25 23.19
C MET A 1 12.37 -24.07 22.96
N SER A 2 11.53 -24.70 23.79
CA SER A 2 10.09 -24.84 23.56
C SER A 2 9.32 -23.53 23.74
N MET A 3 8.57 -23.11 22.73
CA MET A 3 7.53 -22.08 22.86
C MET A 3 6.27 -22.72 23.45
N VAL A 4 6.14 -22.72 24.77
CA VAL A 4 4.89 -23.10 25.46
C VAL A 4 4.52 -21.95 26.39
N GLY A 5 3.36 -21.33 26.15
CA GLY A 5 2.73 -20.38 27.07
C GLY A 5 2.90 -18.89 26.72
N GLY A 6 2.54 -18.46 25.51
CA GLY A 6 2.39 -17.03 25.22
C GLY A 6 0.95 -16.57 25.48
N ALA A 7 0.69 -15.88 26.59
CA ALA A 7 -0.56 -15.15 26.76
C ALA A 7 -0.62 -14.00 25.74
N LEU A 8 -1.78 -13.77 25.11
CA LEU A 8 -2.00 -12.63 24.21
C LEU A 8 -1.70 -11.33 24.96
N GLN A 9 -0.61 -10.64 24.60
CA GLN A 9 -0.15 -9.45 25.33
C GLN A 9 -0.73 -8.14 24.78
N ALA A 10 -1.00 -8.07 23.47
CA ALA A 10 -1.62 -6.92 22.83
C ALA A 10 -2.19 -7.29 21.46
N VAL A 11 -3.24 -6.59 21.03
CA VAL A 11 -3.71 -6.56 19.64
C VAL A 11 -3.41 -5.16 19.09
N ILE A 12 -2.47 -5.05 18.15
CA ILE A 12 -2.06 -3.78 17.56
C ILE A 12 -2.54 -3.76 16.10
N SER A 13 -3.76 -3.30 15.87
CA SER A 13 -4.36 -3.25 14.53
C SER A 13 -3.75 -2.20 13.61
N ALA A 14 -3.23 -1.10 14.17
CA ALA A 14 -2.65 0.00 13.39
C ALA A 14 -1.35 -0.40 12.66
N LEU A 15 -0.56 -1.31 13.24
CA LEU A 15 0.71 -1.74 12.65
C LEU A 15 0.48 -2.56 11.38
N THR A 16 -0.53 -3.43 11.36
CA THR A 16 -0.94 -4.16 10.16
C THR A 16 -1.33 -3.19 9.03
N LEU A 17 -2.19 -2.21 9.33
CA LEU A 17 -2.64 -1.24 8.31
C LEU A 17 -1.49 -0.41 7.74
N LEU A 18 -0.59 0.06 8.61
CA LEU A 18 0.59 0.82 8.19
C LEU A 18 1.55 -0.04 7.34
N HIS A 19 1.80 -1.29 7.75
CA HIS A 19 2.64 -2.21 7.01
C HIS A 19 2.07 -2.58 5.64
N THR A 20 0.79 -2.97 5.60
CA THR A 20 0.11 -3.31 4.36
C THR A 20 0.06 -2.12 3.40
N ALA A 21 -0.02 -0.89 3.90
CA ALA A 21 0.03 0.32 3.07
C ALA A 21 1.45 0.68 2.59
N ALA A 22 2.46 0.49 3.43
CA ALA A 22 3.84 0.88 3.12
C ALA A 22 4.49 0.01 2.03
N ILE A 23 4.14 -1.28 1.96
CA ILE A 23 4.70 -2.21 0.97
C ILE A 23 4.41 -1.76 -0.48
N PRO A 24 3.15 -1.60 -0.92
CA PRO A 24 2.86 -1.18 -2.29
C PRO A 24 3.35 0.24 -2.56
N ALA A 25 3.31 1.15 -1.58
CA ALA A 25 3.88 2.49 -1.75
C ALA A 25 5.40 2.47 -1.98
N LEU A 26 6.14 1.59 -1.27
CA LEU A 26 7.57 1.37 -1.52
C LEU A 26 7.81 0.79 -2.91
N ALA A 27 7.04 -0.24 -3.30
CA ALA A 27 7.13 -0.82 -4.64
C ALA A 27 6.91 0.24 -5.71
N ALA A 28 5.86 1.05 -5.59
CA ALA A 28 5.58 2.16 -6.49
C ALA A 28 6.74 3.17 -6.56
N SER A 29 7.39 3.51 -5.45
CA SER A 29 8.57 4.40 -5.46
C SER A 29 9.77 3.85 -6.23
N LEU A 30 9.89 2.52 -6.34
CA LEU A 30 10.96 1.83 -7.06
C LEU A 30 10.59 1.52 -8.52
N LEU A 31 9.29 1.49 -8.83
CA LEU A 31 8.74 1.02 -10.11
C LEU A 31 8.06 2.13 -10.92
N THR A 32 7.92 3.34 -10.37
CA THR A 32 7.41 4.53 -11.06
C THR A 32 8.57 5.41 -11.50
N PHE A 33 8.45 6.03 -12.67
CA PHE A 33 9.47 6.95 -13.17
C PHE A 33 9.35 8.34 -12.52
N LEU A 34 10.47 8.95 -12.14
CA LEU A 34 10.53 10.27 -11.47
C LEU A 34 10.43 11.47 -12.44
N SER A 35 10.37 11.24 -13.76
CA SER A 35 10.40 12.32 -14.76
C SER A 35 9.04 12.90 -15.13
N CYS A 36 7.95 12.37 -14.56
CA CYS A 36 6.63 12.98 -14.72
C CYS A 36 6.48 14.16 -13.75
N PRO A 37 6.24 15.41 -14.23
CA PRO A 37 6.22 16.60 -13.38
C PRO A 37 5.01 16.66 -12.42
N SER A 38 4.03 15.76 -12.58
CA SER A 38 2.87 15.61 -11.71
C SER A 38 2.41 14.17 -11.78
N SER A 39 2.27 13.49 -10.65
CA SER A 39 1.69 12.14 -10.63
C SER A 39 0.26 12.13 -10.08
N VAL A 40 -0.61 11.42 -10.79
CA VAL A 40 -1.99 11.13 -10.40
C VAL A 40 -2.04 9.74 -9.78
N LEU A 41 -2.48 9.67 -8.52
CA LEU A 41 -2.80 8.41 -7.85
C LEU A 41 -4.30 8.12 -8.01
N THR A 42 -4.65 6.98 -8.59
CA THR A 42 -6.01 6.44 -8.54
C THR A 42 -6.09 5.35 -7.48
N LEU A 43 -7.04 5.49 -6.58
CA LEU A 43 -7.28 4.57 -5.48
C LEU A 43 -8.64 3.88 -5.69
N ALA A 44 -8.61 2.57 -5.94
CA ALA A 44 -9.79 1.75 -6.12
C ALA A 44 -10.15 1.07 -4.80
N GLY A 45 -11.26 1.50 -4.19
CA GLY A 45 -11.74 1.02 -2.90
C GLY A 45 -11.63 2.08 -1.80
N THR A 46 -12.50 1.98 -0.80
CA THR A 46 -12.55 2.94 0.32
C THR A 46 -12.63 2.22 1.67
N GLY A 47 -11.99 1.04 1.76
CA GLY A 47 -11.94 0.25 2.98
C GLY A 47 -11.04 0.89 4.06
N THR A 48 -10.88 0.20 5.18
CA THR A 48 -10.07 0.66 6.33
C THR A 48 -8.63 0.98 5.95
N LEU A 49 -8.07 0.31 4.94
CA LEU A 49 -6.70 0.50 4.46
C LEU A 49 -6.53 1.77 3.62
N ALA A 50 -7.59 2.25 2.94
CA ALA A 50 -7.54 3.35 1.98
C ALA A 50 -6.85 4.64 2.51
N PRO A 51 -7.18 5.17 3.70
CA PRO A 51 -6.47 6.35 4.21
C PRO A 51 -4.99 6.10 4.48
N TYR A 52 -4.60 4.88 4.87
CA TYR A 52 -3.20 4.54 5.13
C TYR A 52 -2.41 4.42 3.83
N LEU A 53 -3.02 3.86 2.78
CA LEU A 53 -2.41 3.80 1.45
C LEU A 53 -2.13 5.20 0.92
N VAL A 54 -3.11 6.11 0.95
CA VAL A 54 -2.90 7.48 0.49
C VAL A 54 -1.72 8.14 1.21
N GLU A 55 -1.67 8.08 2.54
CA GLU A 55 -0.54 8.64 3.29
C GLU A 55 0.80 7.98 2.93
N ALA A 56 0.82 6.66 2.73
CA ALA A 56 2.02 5.94 2.35
C ALA A 56 2.51 6.34 0.95
N TYR A 57 1.62 6.48 -0.03
CA TYR A 57 1.97 6.94 -1.37
C TYR A 57 2.44 8.40 -1.36
N LEU A 58 1.77 9.29 -0.64
CA LEU A 58 2.21 10.69 -0.54
C LEU A 58 3.61 10.80 0.08
N ALA A 59 3.96 9.92 1.03
CA ALA A 59 5.28 9.84 1.63
C ALA A 59 6.34 9.24 0.68
N ALA A 60 6.00 8.17 -0.04
CA ALA A 60 6.91 7.46 -0.93
C ALA A 60 7.10 8.18 -2.29
N LEU A 61 6.08 8.92 -2.74
CA LEU A 61 6.02 9.67 -3.99
C LEU A 61 5.53 11.10 -3.72
N PRO A 62 6.38 12.00 -3.18
CA PRO A 62 6.01 13.39 -2.88
C PRO A 62 5.58 14.22 -4.09
N ILE A 63 5.78 13.69 -5.31
CA ILE A 63 5.34 14.28 -6.58
C ILE A 63 3.83 14.13 -6.84
N ILE A 64 3.12 13.32 -6.05
CA ILE A 64 1.67 13.15 -6.19
C ILE A 64 0.96 14.46 -5.85
N SER A 65 0.25 15.01 -6.82
CA SER A 65 -0.48 16.28 -6.69
C SER A 65 -2.01 16.08 -6.73
N ARG A 66 -2.46 14.92 -7.24
CA ARG A 66 -3.86 14.58 -7.43
C ARG A 66 -4.13 13.14 -6.99
N VAL A 67 -5.24 12.93 -6.27
CA VAL A 67 -5.74 11.62 -5.86
C VAL A 67 -7.18 11.45 -6.34
N LEU A 68 -7.42 10.46 -7.19
CA LEU A 68 -8.74 10.06 -7.66
C LEU A 68 -9.20 8.85 -6.84
N ILE A 69 -10.39 8.92 -6.24
CA ILE A 69 -10.93 7.86 -5.39
C ILE A 69 -12.17 7.30 -6.04
N TRP A 70 -12.09 6.02 -6.40
CA TRP A 70 -13.22 5.27 -6.92
C TRP A 70 -13.68 4.22 -5.92
N ASN A 71 -14.99 4.03 -5.80
CA ASN A 71 -15.54 2.89 -5.08
C ASN A 71 -16.92 2.53 -5.65
N ARG A 72 -17.21 1.22 -5.71
CA ARG A 72 -18.51 0.71 -6.19
C ARG A 72 -19.70 1.33 -5.46
N THR A 73 -19.56 1.64 -4.17
CA THR A 73 -20.57 2.37 -3.39
C THR A 73 -20.09 3.79 -3.12
N ARG A 74 -20.56 4.75 -3.91
CA ARG A 74 -20.17 6.17 -3.86
C ARG A 74 -20.25 6.80 -2.48
N SER A 75 -21.28 6.51 -1.70
CA SER A 75 -21.42 7.10 -0.36
C SER A 75 -20.25 6.79 0.60
N LYS A 76 -19.45 5.75 0.31
CA LYS A 76 -18.26 5.40 1.11
C LYS A 76 -17.02 6.20 0.71
N SER A 77 -16.89 6.68 -0.53
CA SER A 77 -15.77 7.52 -0.96
C SER A 77 -15.90 8.95 -0.46
N THR A 78 -17.12 9.48 -0.35
CA THR A 78 -17.36 10.87 0.07
C THR A 78 -16.71 11.22 1.41
N ALA A 79 -16.80 10.33 2.41
CA ALA A 79 -16.20 10.55 3.72
C ALA A 79 -14.66 10.54 3.69
N LEU A 80 -14.07 9.66 2.88
CA LEU A 80 -12.61 9.58 2.71
C LEU A 80 -12.09 10.84 2.00
N VAL A 81 -12.74 11.28 0.94
CA VAL A 81 -12.38 12.49 0.20
C VAL A 81 -12.43 13.72 1.11
N ALA A 82 -13.52 13.87 1.89
CA ALA A 82 -13.64 14.99 2.82
C ALA A 82 -12.51 15.01 3.86
N ARG A 83 -12.18 13.84 4.44
CA ARG A 83 -11.08 13.70 5.39
C ARG A 83 -9.73 14.04 4.75
N LEU A 84 -9.45 13.55 3.55
CA LEU A 84 -8.16 13.81 2.89
C LEU A 84 -7.99 15.28 2.51
N ARG A 85 -9.06 15.96 2.08
CA ARG A 85 -9.03 17.41 1.80
C ARG A 85 -8.79 18.24 3.05
N ASP A 86 -9.32 17.82 4.20
CA ASP A 86 -9.11 18.49 5.49
C ASP A 86 -7.64 18.37 5.95
N VAL A 87 -7.06 17.17 5.83
CA VAL A 87 -5.66 16.90 6.22
C VAL A 87 -4.65 17.46 5.21
N HIS A 88 -4.97 17.41 3.91
CA HIS A 88 -4.11 17.81 2.80
C HIS A 88 -4.76 18.90 1.93
N PRO A 89 -4.87 20.15 2.40
CA PRO A 89 -5.59 21.21 1.70
C PRO A 89 -4.99 21.63 0.35
N ARG A 90 -3.77 21.20 0.04
CA ARG A 90 -3.07 21.46 -1.23
C ARG A 90 -3.19 20.30 -2.23
N LEU A 91 -3.71 19.16 -1.80
CA LEU A 91 -3.86 17.97 -2.62
C LEU A 91 -5.19 18.02 -3.37
N ASP A 92 -5.16 17.82 -4.69
CA ASP A 92 -6.38 17.71 -5.49
C ASP A 92 -7.00 16.32 -5.32
N VAL A 93 -7.85 16.17 -4.31
CA VAL A 93 -8.53 14.90 -4.05
C VAL A 93 -9.93 14.93 -4.66
N GLN A 94 -10.29 13.94 -5.48
CA GLN A 94 -11.57 13.87 -6.17
C GLN A 94 -12.21 12.50 -6.03
N GLU A 95 -13.54 12.48 -5.86
CA GLU A 95 -14.34 11.26 -6.06
C GLU A 95 -14.65 11.13 -7.54
N VAL A 96 -14.50 9.93 -8.09
CA VAL A 96 -14.75 9.62 -9.51
C VAL A 96 -15.88 8.60 -9.63
N ASP A 97 -16.73 8.76 -10.64
CA ASP A 97 -17.89 7.89 -10.87
C ASP A 97 -17.53 6.66 -11.72
N ALA A 98 -16.68 6.84 -12.74
CA ALA A 98 -16.23 5.79 -13.64
C ALA A 98 -14.78 5.40 -13.35
N MET A 99 -14.55 4.11 -13.08
CA MET A 99 -13.21 3.59 -12.84
C MET A 99 -12.31 3.76 -14.07
N ASP A 100 -12.87 3.48 -15.24
CA ASP A 100 -12.16 3.57 -16.52
C ASP A 100 -11.53 4.96 -16.76
N GLU A 101 -12.26 6.03 -16.43
CA GLU A 101 -11.77 7.41 -16.56
C GLU A 101 -10.63 7.68 -15.58
N ALA A 102 -10.72 7.14 -14.36
CA ALA A 102 -9.73 7.31 -13.33
C ALA A 102 -8.42 6.57 -13.65
N VAL A 103 -8.52 5.36 -14.19
CA VAL A 103 -7.37 4.56 -14.65
C VAL A 103 -6.71 5.21 -15.85
N ALA A 104 -7.49 5.68 -16.81
CA ALA A 104 -6.97 6.40 -17.97
C ALA A 104 -6.24 7.69 -17.58
N ALA A 105 -6.57 8.29 -16.43
CA ALA A 105 -5.95 9.49 -15.85
C ALA A 105 -4.78 9.21 -14.89
N ALA A 106 -4.55 7.97 -14.47
CA ALA A 106 -3.58 7.59 -13.44
C ALA A 106 -2.16 7.37 -13.95
N ASP A 107 -1.18 7.77 -13.14
CA ASP A 107 0.22 7.32 -13.26
C ASP A 107 0.50 6.16 -12.32
N VAL A 108 -0.18 6.13 -11.17
CA VAL A 108 -0.19 5.04 -10.20
C VAL A 108 -1.64 4.66 -9.91
N VAL A 109 -1.97 3.38 -10.02
CA VAL A 109 -3.26 2.82 -9.62
C VAL A 109 -3.02 1.88 -8.46
N SER A 110 -3.75 2.05 -7.37
CA SER A 110 -3.73 1.15 -6.22
C SER A 110 -5.10 0.56 -6.02
N CYS A 111 -5.21 -0.75 -6.28
CA CYS A 111 -6.46 -1.50 -6.17
C CYS A 111 -6.45 -2.32 -4.87
N MET A 112 -7.50 -2.15 -4.08
CA MET A 112 -7.75 -2.94 -2.88
C MET A 112 -9.23 -3.33 -2.80
N ILE A 113 -9.69 -4.07 -3.82
CA ILE A 113 -11.09 -4.41 -3.96
C ILE A 113 -11.24 -5.93 -3.99
N GLY A 114 -11.96 -6.44 -3.00
CA GLY A 114 -12.51 -7.80 -3.03
C GLY A 114 -13.64 -8.01 -4.04
N SER A 115 -13.35 -7.83 -5.33
CA SER A 115 -14.29 -8.07 -6.42
C SER A 115 -14.10 -9.48 -6.99
N ARG A 116 -15.18 -10.05 -7.53
CA ARG A 116 -15.14 -11.27 -8.36
C ARG A 116 -15.00 -10.97 -9.84
N GLU A 117 -15.28 -9.74 -10.23
CA GLU A 117 -15.15 -9.24 -11.59
C GLU A 117 -13.97 -8.27 -11.64
N PRO A 118 -13.09 -8.37 -12.65
CA PRO A 118 -12.00 -7.43 -12.84
C PRO A 118 -12.48 -5.98 -12.79
N VAL A 119 -11.83 -5.18 -11.95
CA VAL A 119 -12.07 -3.73 -11.88
C VAL A 119 -11.13 -3.03 -12.85
N GLU A 120 -9.88 -3.47 -12.90
CA GLU A 120 -8.85 -2.95 -13.79
C GLU A 120 -8.88 -3.69 -15.13
N ARG A 121 -9.11 -2.94 -16.21
CA ARG A 121 -9.10 -3.48 -17.57
C ARG A 121 -7.77 -3.18 -18.23
N GLY A 122 -7.07 -4.23 -18.65
CA GLY A 122 -5.75 -4.14 -19.24
C GLY A 122 -5.72 -3.19 -20.43
N GLU A 123 -6.75 -3.20 -21.28
CA GLU A 123 -6.87 -2.32 -22.45
C GLU A 123 -6.84 -0.81 -22.11
N LEU A 124 -7.27 -0.43 -20.90
CA LEU A 124 -7.35 0.96 -20.45
C LEU A 124 -6.07 1.45 -19.76
N LEU A 125 -5.16 0.55 -19.44
CA LEU A 125 -3.87 0.91 -18.86
C LEU A 125 -3.04 1.67 -19.90
N ARG A 126 -2.71 2.92 -19.56
CA ARG A 126 -1.78 3.73 -20.35
C ARG A 126 -0.36 3.14 -20.30
N PRO A 127 0.44 3.32 -21.35
CA PRO A 127 1.89 3.13 -21.23
C PRO A 127 2.45 3.92 -20.04
N GLY A 128 3.38 3.31 -19.31
CA GLY A 128 4.04 3.94 -18.18
C GLY A 128 3.35 3.83 -16.82
N VAL A 129 2.09 3.37 -16.76
CA VAL A 129 1.36 3.26 -15.48
C VAL A 129 1.99 2.21 -14.55
N HIS A 130 1.95 2.50 -13.25
CA HIS A 130 2.19 1.51 -12.19
C HIS A 130 0.86 1.04 -11.60
N LEU A 131 0.67 -0.27 -11.42
CA LEU A 131 -0.55 -0.85 -10.86
C LEU A 131 -0.25 -1.76 -9.66
N ASP A 132 -0.73 -1.38 -8.48
CA ASP A 132 -0.69 -2.18 -7.26
C ASP A 132 -1.98 -3.00 -7.09
N LEU A 133 -1.83 -4.29 -6.80
CA LEU A 133 -2.91 -5.25 -6.56
C LEU A 133 -2.79 -5.78 -5.13
N VAL A 134 -3.61 -5.26 -4.21
CA VAL A 134 -3.38 -5.42 -2.77
C VAL A 134 -4.30 -6.44 -2.11
N ASP A 135 -5.55 -6.61 -2.59
CA ASP A 135 -6.59 -7.31 -1.80
C ASP A 135 -7.05 -8.65 -2.41
N SER A 136 -6.62 -9.05 -3.62
CA SER A 136 -6.99 -10.37 -4.18
C SER A 136 -6.20 -11.55 -3.60
N PHE A 137 -6.80 -12.26 -2.63
CA PHE A 137 -6.20 -13.44 -1.95
C PHE A 137 -7.09 -14.69 -1.94
N THR A 138 -8.27 -14.69 -2.57
CA THR A 138 -9.13 -15.89 -2.69
C THR A 138 -9.27 -16.33 -4.15
N PRO A 139 -9.58 -17.61 -4.45
CA PRO A 139 -9.67 -18.11 -5.83
C PRO A 139 -10.69 -17.39 -6.70
N THR A 140 -11.70 -16.77 -6.06
CA THR A 140 -12.77 -16.06 -6.76
C THR A 140 -12.52 -14.57 -6.91
N MET A 141 -11.48 -14.03 -6.25
CA MET A 141 -11.18 -12.60 -6.31
C MET A 141 -10.30 -12.30 -7.51
N GLN A 142 -10.63 -11.21 -8.18
CA GLN A 142 -9.90 -10.73 -9.35
C GLN A 142 -9.97 -9.20 -9.38
N GLU A 143 -8.84 -8.55 -9.18
CA GLU A 143 -8.71 -7.08 -9.20
C GLU A 143 -8.49 -6.58 -10.62
N CYS A 144 -7.78 -7.35 -11.47
CA CYS A 144 -7.49 -7.00 -12.86
C CYS A 144 -7.77 -8.14 -13.84
N ASP A 145 -8.00 -7.82 -15.11
CA ASP A 145 -8.20 -8.83 -16.14
C ASP A 145 -6.88 -9.49 -16.57
N GLY A 146 -6.99 -10.53 -17.42
CA GLY A 146 -5.81 -11.21 -17.94
C GLY A 146 -4.96 -10.33 -18.88
N GLU A 147 -5.56 -9.36 -19.54
CA GLU A 147 -4.86 -8.43 -20.43
C GLU A 147 -3.91 -7.52 -19.64
N ALA A 148 -4.33 -7.06 -18.46
CA ALA A 148 -3.49 -6.27 -17.57
C ALA A 148 -2.22 -7.04 -17.18
N LEU A 149 -2.40 -8.28 -16.74
CA LEU A 149 -1.29 -9.17 -16.38
C LEU A 149 -0.41 -9.53 -17.56
N HIS A 150 -0.97 -9.69 -18.76
CA HIS A 150 -0.22 -10.00 -19.96
C HIS A 150 0.67 -8.83 -20.41
N ARG A 151 0.15 -7.60 -20.32
CA ARG A 151 0.86 -6.39 -20.72
C ARG A 151 1.85 -5.89 -19.67
N GLY A 152 1.62 -6.23 -18.40
CA GLY A 152 2.38 -5.73 -17.26
C GLY A 152 3.58 -6.60 -16.89
N SER A 153 4.68 -5.96 -16.51
CA SER A 153 5.79 -6.61 -15.81
C SER A 153 5.43 -6.78 -14.34
N VAL A 154 5.29 -8.03 -13.90
CA VAL A 154 4.78 -8.36 -12.55
C VAL A 154 5.93 -8.48 -11.54
N PHE A 155 5.77 -7.76 -10.43
CA PHE A 155 6.61 -7.79 -9.25
C PHE A 155 5.77 -8.27 -8.06
N ILE A 156 6.43 -8.92 -7.09
CA ILE A 156 5.78 -9.54 -5.93
C ILE A 156 6.44 -9.11 -4.64
N ASP A 157 5.69 -9.08 -3.54
CA ASP A 157 6.26 -8.85 -2.22
C ASP A 157 7.22 -9.97 -1.81
N PHE A 158 6.83 -11.23 -2.05
CA PHE A 158 7.61 -12.41 -1.70
C PHE A 158 7.27 -13.61 -2.60
N GLU A 159 8.19 -14.58 -2.71
CA GLU A 159 8.03 -15.78 -3.57
C GLU A 159 6.73 -16.57 -3.32
N ALA A 160 6.23 -16.56 -2.07
CA ALA A 160 4.97 -17.20 -1.70
C ALA A 160 3.75 -16.61 -2.44
N ALA A 161 3.86 -15.43 -3.05
CA ALA A 161 2.82 -14.87 -3.89
C ALA A 161 2.42 -15.80 -5.05
N MET A 162 3.34 -16.65 -5.53
CA MET A 162 3.05 -17.64 -6.57
C MET A 162 2.24 -18.85 -6.07
N GLU A 163 1.93 -18.90 -4.78
CA GLU A 163 1.16 -19.97 -4.13
C GLU A 163 -0.09 -19.42 -3.45
N GLU A 164 -0.02 -18.19 -2.94
CA GLU A 164 -1.07 -17.57 -2.12
C GLU A 164 -1.84 -16.45 -2.85
N ALA A 165 -1.22 -15.77 -3.82
CA ALA A 165 -1.88 -14.71 -4.59
C ALA A 165 -2.75 -15.33 -5.69
N TRP A 166 -4.04 -15.50 -5.43
CA TRP A 166 -4.94 -16.13 -6.38
C TRP A 166 -5.08 -15.41 -7.72
N GLU A 167 -4.79 -14.11 -7.75
CA GLU A 167 -4.61 -13.34 -8.98
C GLU A 167 -3.56 -13.99 -9.91
N LEU A 168 -2.39 -14.29 -9.35
CA LEU A 168 -1.24 -14.86 -10.07
C LEU A 168 -1.41 -16.37 -10.28
N VAL A 169 -1.83 -17.09 -9.25
CA VAL A 169 -2.08 -18.54 -9.33
C VAL A 169 -3.12 -18.83 -10.40
N GLY A 170 -4.23 -18.09 -10.39
CA GLY A 170 -5.28 -18.22 -11.39
C GLY A 170 -4.80 -17.83 -12.80
N ALA A 171 -4.01 -16.76 -12.93
CA ALA A 171 -3.47 -16.36 -14.23
C ALA A 171 -2.53 -17.41 -14.84
N VAL A 172 -1.68 -18.05 -14.02
CA VAL A 172 -0.82 -19.15 -14.45
C VAL A 172 -1.66 -20.37 -14.87
N GLN A 173 -2.67 -20.73 -14.09
CA GLN A 173 -3.57 -21.84 -14.44
C GLN A 173 -4.33 -21.61 -15.75
N ARG A 174 -4.71 -20.35 -16.03
CA ARG A 174 -5.37 -19.95 -17.28
C ARG A 174 -4.40 -19.79 -18.46
N GLY A 175 -3.09 -19.88 -18.23
CA GLY A 175 -2.07 -19.69 -19.25
C GLY A 175 -1.83 -18.24 -19.68
N VAL A 176 -2.32 -17.27 -18.90
CA VAL A 176 -2.11 -15.82 -19.14
C VAL A 176 -0.68 -15.41 -18.79
N LEU A 177 -0.14 -15.99 -17.71
CA LEU A 177 1.23 -15.78 -17.24
C LEU A 177 1.96 -17.12 -17.13
N ARG A 178 3.28 -17.11 -17.30
CA ARG A 178 4.14 -18.23 -16.88
C ARG A 178 4.75 -17.90 -15.53
N ARG A 179 5.01 -18.91 -14.71
CA ARG A 179 5.70 -18.72 -13.42
C ARG A 179 7.07 -18.07 -13.57
N SER A 180 7.75 -18.32 -14.70
CA SER A 180 9.02 -17.67 -15.05
C SER A 180 8.92 -16.16 -15.30
N ASP A 181 7.72 -15.67 -15.61
CA ASP A 181 7.48 -14.26 -15.90
C ASP A 181 7.36 -13.45 -14.59
N VAL A 182 7.21 -14.14 -13.45
CA VAL A 182 7.06 -13.58 -12.10
C VAL A 182 8.24 -14.01 -11.23
N ALA A 183 9.40 -13.40 -11.45
CA ALA A 183 10.63 -13.70 -10.70
C ALA A 183 11.25 -12.43 -10.10
N ARG A 184 10.41 -11.46 -9.71
CA ARG A 184 10.85 -10.11 -9.35
C ARG A 184 10.33 -9.71 -7.98
N THR A 185 11.16 -9.84 -6.94
CA THR A 185 10.73 -9.57 -5.55
C THR A 185 10.99 -8.11 -5.14
N LEU A 186 10.18 -7.60 -4.22
CA LEU A 186 10.42 -6.29 -3.61
C LEU A 186 11.77 -6.22 -2.88
N ALA A 187 12.22 -7.34 -2.29
CA ALA A 187 13.51 -7.40 -1.62
C ALA A 187 14.67 -7.20 -2.60
N ASP A 188 14.61 -7.83 -3.77
CA ASP A 188 15.64 -7.67 -4.81
C ASP A 188 15.63 -6.25 -5.40
N LEU A 189 14.45 -5.67 -5.62
CA LEU A 189 14.30 -4.27 -6.02
C LEU A 189 14.92 -3.31 -5.00
N ALA A 190 14.60 -3.49 -3.72
CA ALA A 190 15.09 -2.63 -2.64
C ALA A 190 16.60 -2.80 -2.40
N ALA A 191 17.15 -3.99 -2.68
CA ALA A 191 18.58 -4.27 -2.61
C ALA A 191 19.35 -3.77 -3.85
N GLY A 192 18.66 -3.43 -4.94
CA GLY A 192 19.28 -3.07 -6.21
C GLY A 192 19.96 -4.26 -6.92
N THR A 193 19.62 -5.49 -6.53
CA THR A 193 20.10 -6.73 -7.18
C THR A 193 19.30 -7.06 -8.43
N MET A 194 18.21 -6.32 -8.67
CA MET A 194 17.34 -6.46 -9.83
C MET A 194 16.93 -5.08 -10.34
N GLU A 195 16.88 -4.94 -11.66
CA GLU A 195 16.32 -3.74 -12.28
C GLU A 195 14.80 -3.68 -12.05
N GLY A 196 14.30 -2.49 -11.76
CA GLY A 196 12.87 -2.19 -11.74
C GLY A 196 12.32 -2.00 -13.15
N ARG A 197 11.67 -0.86 -13.38
CA ARG A 197 11.22 -0.44 -14.71
C ARG A 197 12.38 -0.32 -15.71
N HIS A 198 12.24 -0.91 -16.89
CA HIS A 198 13.18 -0.87 -18.01
C HIS A 198 12.89 0.26 -19.02
N SER A 199 11.66 0.75 -19.11
CA SER A 199 11.31 1.87 -20.00
C SER A 199 10.14 2.74 -19.49
N ASP A 200 10.04 3.96 -20.00
CA ASP A 200 8.99 4.92 -19.63
C ASP A 200 7.59 4.44 -20.05
N ASP A 201 7.49 3.62 -21.11
CA ASP A 201 6.23 3.08 -21.61
C ASP A 201 5.83 1.75 -20.95
N GLU A 202 6.72 1.13 -20.19
CA GLU A 202 6.46 -0.15 -19.52
C GLU A 202 5.26 -0.04 -18.57
N ILE A 203 4.42 -1.06 -18.51
CA ILE A 203 3.41 -1.17 -17.45
C ILE A 203 4.04 -2.00 -16.35
N THR A 204 4.17 -1.45 -15.14
CA THR A 204 4.69 -2.21 -14.00
C THR A 204 3.54 -2.57 -13.07
N MET A 205 3.51 -3.81 -12.60
CA MET A 205 2.48 -4.30 -11.69
C MET A 205 3.12 -4.84 -10.43
N PHE A 206 2.56 -4.53 -9.28
CA PHE A 206 3.02 -5.10 -8.02
C PHE A 206 1.87 -5.82 -7.31
N LYS A 207 2.05 -7.12 -7.05
CA LYS A 207 1.11 -7.92 -6.29
C LYS A 207 1.60 -8.09 -4.86
N SER A 208 0.77 -7.64 -3.91
CA SER A 208 0.97 -7.94 -2.49
C SER A 208 0.01 -9.04 -2.04
N VAL A 209 0.52 -9.94 -1.20
CA VAL A 209 -0.27 -10.97 -0.49
C VAL A 209 -0.35 -10.67 1.00
N GLY A 210 0.65 -9.99 1.56
CA GLY A 210 0.65 -9.65 2.98
C GLY A 210 0.74 -10.87 3.88
N THR A 211 1.72 -11.75 3.63
CA THR A 211 1.88 -13.00 4.39
C THR A 211 2.26 -12.76 5.84
N ALA A 212 1.63 -13.49 6.77
CA ALA A 212 1.85 -13.36 8.21
C ALA A 212 3.28 -13.68 8.67
N ALA A 213 4.05 -14.45 7.88
CA ALA A 213 5.46 -14.69 8.16
C ALA A 213 6.31 -13.40 8.07
N HIS A 214 5.85 -12.37 7.35
CA HIS A 214 6.58 -11.13 7.13
C HIS A 214 6.32 -10.02 8.16
N TYR A 215 5.38 -10.20 9.09
CA TYR A 215 5.24 -9.31 10.25
C TYR A 215 6.60 -9.09 10.95
N TYR A 216 7.49 -10.10 10.96
CA TYR A 216 8.76 -10.01 11.69
C TYR A 216 9.96 -9.59 10.82
N ARG A 217 10.02 -9.94 9.53
CA ARG A 217 11.25 -9.77 8.72
C ARG A 217 11.34 -8.40 8.03
N ILE A 218 10.22 -7.87 7.53
CA ILE A 218 10.16 -6.55 6.87
C ILE A 218 10.22 -5.41 7.89
N ILE A 219 9.58 -5.59 9.06
CA ILE A 219 9.75 -4.69 10.22
C ILE A 219 11.22 -4.60 10.64
N ASN A 220 11.95 -5.72 10.60
CA ASN A 220 13.35 -5.77 11.05
C ASN A 220 14.38 -5.24 10.02
N GLN A 221 14.12 -5.30 8.71
CA GLN A 221 15.15 -4.96 7.70
C GLN A 221 14.88 -3.69 6.89
N TYR A 222 13.63 -3.31 6.61
CA TYR A 222 13.34 -2.28 5.59
C TYR A 222 12.58 -1.06 6.11
N TRP A 223 11.82 -1.18 7.20
CA TRP A 223 11.17 -0.03 7.87
C TRP A 223 12.18 1.05 8.33
N VAL A 224 13.42 0.65 8.57
CA VAL A 224 14.54 1.50 9.02
C VAL A 224 14.92 2.60 8.02
N LYS A 225 14.72 2.39 6.72
CA LYS A 225 15.09 3.39 5.69
C LYS A 225 13.96 4.36 5.34
N MET A 226 12.69 3.93 5.38
CA MET A 226 11.53 4.80 5.12
C MET A 226 11.08 5.63 6.34
N ALA A 227 11.36 5.18 7.57
CA ALA A 227 10.94 5.87 8.79
C ALA A 227 11.69 7.19 9.09
N ILE A 228 12.55 7.67 8.18
CA ILE A 228 13.34 8.90 8.39
C ILE A 228 12.52 10.20 8.16
N SER A 229 11.25 10.16 7.74
CA SER A 229 10.46 11.42 7.65
C SER A 229 8.97 11.39 7.96
N ALA A 230 8.32 10.23 8.15
CA ALA A 230 6.88 10.20 8.37
C ALA A 230 6.50 10.14 9.86
N SER A 231 6.05 11.27 10.41
CA SER A 231 5.36 11.31 11.71
C SER A 231 3.89 10.91 11.51
N PHE A 232 3.55 9.66 11.82
CA PHE A 232 2.15 9.21 11.79
C PHE A 232 1.46 9.53 13.13
N ALA A 233 0.30 10.19 13.06
CA ALA A 233 -0.60 10.36 14.20
C ALA A 233 -1.84 9.50 13.98
N THR A 234 -2.09 8.50 14.84
CA THR A 234 -3.33 7.69 14.74
C THR A 234 -3.95 7.39 16.10
N GLY A 235 -5.16 7.93 16.31
CA GLY A 235 -6.32 7.20 16.84
C GLY A 235 -6.54 7.10 18.36
N THR A 236 -7.81 7.20 18.76
CA THR A 236 -8.34 7.05 20.12
C THR A 236 -8.49 5.59 20.53
N THR A 237 -8.07 5.23 21.75
CA THR A 237 -8.45 3.96 22.40
C THR A 237 -9.77 4.13 23.18
N GLU A 238 -10.44 3.02 23.49
CA GLU A 238 -11.82 2.90 24.02
C GLU A 238 -12.05 3.48 25.44
N VAL A 239 -11.22 4.44 25.86
CA VAL A 239 -11.42 5.30 27.02
C VAL A 239 -11.06 6.74 26.64
N GLY A 240 -11.76 7.32 25.64
CA GLY A 240 -11.89 8.77 25.43
C GLY A 240 -10.61 9.62 25.41
N ARG A 241 -9.42 9.06 25.15
CA ARG A 241 -8.15 9.78 25.13
C ARG A 241 -7.45 9.56 23.79
N ILE A 242 -7.10 10.66 23.12
CA ILE A 242 -6.25 10.64 21.94
C ILE A 242 -4.83 10.33 22.43
N VAL A 243 -4.26 9.21 21.97
CA VAL A 243 -2.89 8.81 22.31
C VAL A 243 -2.08 8.89 21.03
N LYS A 244 -0.95 9.62 21.06
CA LYS A 244 0.00 9.57 19.95
C LYS A 244 0.82 8.30 20.13
N VAL A 245 0.65 7.35 19.21
CA VAL A 245 1.45 6.13 19.17
C VAL A 245 2.64 6.38 18.25
N SER A 246 3.83 6.46 18.83
CA SER A 246 5.09 6.54 18.08
C SER A 246 5.82 5.21 18.22
N VAL A 247 6.22 4.60 17.11
CA VAL A 247 7.05 3.39 17.11
C VAL A 247 8.51 3.85 17.08
N LEU A 248 9.23 3.74 18.20
CA LEU A 248 10.67 3.98 18.24
C LEU A 248 11.41 2.64 18.07
N VAL A 249 12.25 2.56 17.04
CA VAL A 249 13.12 1.41 16.79
C VAL A 249 14.53 1.77 17.23
N TYR A 250 15.09 1.05 18.21
CA TYR A 250 16.47 1.23 18.68
C TYR A 250 17.41 0.20 18.02
N PHE A 251 18.55 0.67 17.53
CA PHE A 251 19.62 -0.16 17.00
C PHE A 251 20.59 -0.52 18.13
N GLY A 252 20.78 -1.81 18.39
CA GLY A 252 21.94 -2.31 19.13
C GLY A 252 23.20 -2.23 18.27
N THR A 253 24.38 -2.19 18.90
CA THR A 253 25.67 -2.14 18.19
C THR A 253 26.04 -3.45 17.50
N ASP A 254 25.32 -4.53 17.78
CA ASP A 254 25.49 -5.84 17.16
C ASP A 254 24.30 -6.12 16.23
N THR A 255 24.60 -6.48 14.98
CA THR A 255 23.67 -6.52 13.82
C THR A 255 22.45 -7.44 13.95
N ASP A 256 22.34 -8.20 15.05
CA ASP A 256 21.33 -9.25 15.26
C ASP A 256 20.37 -9.00 16.44
N THR A 257 20.44 -7.84 17.11
CA THR A 257 19.48 -7.50 18.19
C THR A 257 18.85 -6.12 18.03
N TYR A 258 17.52 -6.09 18.01
CA TYR A 258 16.70 -4.88 17.94
C TYR A 258 15.73 -4.86 19.11
N GLN A 259 15.49 -3.67 19.69
CA GLN A 259 14.39 -3.45 20.63
C GLN A 259 13.39 -2.48 20.02
N CYS A 260 12.17 -2.97 19.75
CA CYS A 260 11.04 -2.13 19.40
C CYS A 260 10.37 -1.65 20.70
N ARG A 261 10.32 -0.33 20.91
CA ARG A 261 9.60 0.26 22.04
C ARG A 261 8.41 1.06 21.52
N LEU A 262 7.22 0.61 21.89
CA LEU A 262 6.00 1.39 21.70
C LEU A 262 6.01 2.55 22.70
N GLN A 263 6.14 3.78 22.20
CA GLN A 263 6.01 4.97 23.02
C GLN A 263 4.60 5.54 22.83
N MET A 264 3.81 5.46 23.89
CA MET A 264 2.47 6.05 23.97
C MET A 264 2.60 7.39 24.69
N GLU A 265 2.42 8.50 23.98
CA GLU A 265 2.41 9.83 24.61
C GLU A 265 0.97 10.34 24.76
N PRO A 266 0.60 10.95 25.90
CA PRO A 266 -0.65 11.67 26.02
C PRO A 266 -0.64 12.83 25.00
N ALA A 267 -1.64 12.88 24.11
CA ALA A 267 -1.81 14.07 23.29
C ALA A 267 -2.28 15.22 24.20
N LEU A 268 -1.48 16.28 24.29
CA LEU A 268 -1.82 17.48 25.06
C LEU A 268 -3.09 18.10 24.45
N ILE A 269 -4.18 18.08 25.22
CA ILE A 269 -5.40 18.79 24.85
C ILE A 269 -5.04 20.28 24.87
N VAL A 270 -4.83 20.89 23.70
CA VAL A 270 -4.82 22.36 23.59
C VAL A 270 -6.28 22.81 23.76
N GLY A 271 -6.65 23.05 25.01
CA GLY A 271 -7.95 23.60 25.34
C GLY A 271 -8.16 24.93 24.63
N ARG A 272 -9.31 25.08 23.96
CA ARG A 272 -9.84 26.38 23.55
C ARG A 272 -9.73 27.34 24.75
N PRO A 273 -9.26 28.58 24.58
CA PRO A 273 -9.31 29.56 25.65
C PRO A 273 -10.78 29.82 25.99
N ALA A 274 -11.13 29.67 27.27
CA ALA A 274 -12.44 30.05 27.79
C ALA A 274 -12.59 31.57 27.65
N GLY A 275 -13.33 32.01 26.64
CA GLY A 275 -13.84 33.37 26.52
C GLY A 275 -15.11 33.53 27.35
N LYS A 276 -15.16 34.65 28.08
CA LYS A 276 -16.23 35.11 29.00
C LYS A 276 -17.64 35.08 28.41
#